data_AF-A0A2V5VNN7-F1
#
_entry.id   AF-A0A2V5VNN7-F1
#
_cell.length_a   1.000
_cell.length_b   1.000
_cell.length_c   1.000
_cell.angle_alpha   90.00
_cell.angle_beta   90.00
_cell.angle_gamma   90.00
#
_symmetry.space_group_name_H-M   'P 1'
#
loop_
_entity.id
_entity.type
_entity.pdbx_description
1 polymer ?
#
loop_
_entity_poly.entity_id
_entity_poly.type
_entity_poly.pdbx_seq_one_letter_code
_entity_poly.pdbx_strand_id
1 'polypeptide(L)'
;MPKEKQLRPKSPPSSDTFPTLNEITREIESEGFVHVNDAGWDWEDYRQFFRLFYKAEDRAQATICLNEQHDLSFYYLRISSRSRTGIIWTTWNYPLSYGLKLTPQFRINRQRPDQSFWQLYQSHRAFLRKNNVQIDAIDPLDDERIEKEMERDLREQIAHNIDKGVLKQTPEGDVKYSWRGMIYLWCQFLLDLVRL
;
A
#
# COMPACT_ATOMS: atom_id res chain seq x y z
N MET A 1 1.04 -15.71 8.13
CA MET A 1 1.96 -14.60 7.80
C MET A 1 2.61 -14.11 9.07
N PRO A 2 3.88 -13.68 9.03
CA PRO A 2 4.59 -13.24 10.22
C PRO A 2 3.97 -11.98 10.81
N LYS A 3 3.93 -11.91 12.14
CA LYS A 3 3.42 -10.75 12.89
C LYS A 3 4.31 -9.51 12.70
N GLU A 4 5.62 -9.72 12.64
CA GLU A 4 6.60 -8.68 12.32
C GLU A 4 7.14 -8.91 10.92
N LYS A 5 6.93 -7.93 10.05
CA LYS A 5 7.47 -7.90 8.70
C LYS A 5 8.45 -6.74 8.62
N GLN A 6 9.71 -7.08 8.38
CA GLN A 6 10.75 -6.11 8.02
C GLN A 6 10.92 -6.13 6.51
N LEU A 7 10.96 -4.95 5.90
CA LEU A 7 11.31 -4.77 4.52
C LEU A 7 12.75 -5.21 4.32
N ARG A 8 13.00 -5.92 3.24
CA ARG A 8 14.33 -6.30 2.80
C ARG A 8 14.61 -5.66 1.45
N PRO A 9 15.85 -5.22 1.18
CA PRO A 9 16.24 -4.80 -0.15
C PRO A 9 15.92 -5.88 -1.19
N LYS A 10 15.37 -5.47 -2.33
CA LYS A 10 14.96 -6.38 -3.40
C LYS A 10 15.49 -5.89 -4.74
N SER A 11 15.96 -6.83 -5.56
CA SER A 11 16.14 -6.55 -6.97
C SER A 11 14.77 -6.40 -7.66
N PRO A 12 14.65 -5.53 -8.66
CA PRO A 12 13.45 -5.46 -9.48
C PRO A 12 13.10 -6.84 -10.09
N PRO A 13 11.81 -7.21 -10.19
CA PRO A 13 11.40 -8.41 -10.91
C PRO A 13 11.78 -8.31 -12.40
N SER A 14 11.93 -9.47 -13.06
CA SER A 14 12.21 -9.51 -14.50
C SER A 14 11.05 -8.97 -15.33
N SER A 15 11.32 -8.57 -16.58
CA SER A 15 10.27 -8.17 -17.53
C SER A 15 9.26 -9.28 -17.81
N ASP A 16 9.66 -10.55 -17.67
CA ASP A 16 8.74 -11.68 -17.84
C ASP A 16 7.75 -11.79 -16.68
N THR A 17 8.18 -11.38 -15.47
CA THR A 17 7.35 -11.42 -14.25
C THR A 17 6.48 -10.17 -14.14
N PHE A 18 7.04 -9.00 -14.45
CA PHE A 18 6.33 -7.72 -14.39
C PHE A 18 6.65 -6.83 -15.61
N PRO A 19 6.00 -7.08 -16.76
CA PRO A 19 6.33 -6.42 -18.03
C PRO A 19 6.21 -4.89 -18.01
N THR A 20 5.24 -4.37 -17.26
CA THR A 20 4.92 -2.92 -17.25
C THR A 20 5.70 -2.13 -16.20
N LEU A 21 6.56 -2.77 -15.38
CA LEU A 21 7.29 -2.08 -14.30
C LEU A 21 8.09 -0.87 -14.80
N ASN A 22 8.81 -1.03 -15.92
CA ASN A 22 9.65 0.02 -16.49
C ASN A 22 8.84 1.18 -17.07
N GLU A 23 7.69 0.88 -17.68
CA GLU A 23 6.77 1.90 -18.21
C GLU A 23 6.19 2.75 -17.08
N ILE A 24 5.66 2.10 -16.04
CA ILE A 24 5.10 2.77 -14.87
C ILE A 24 6.17 3.58 -14.13
N THR A 25 7.39 3.03 -14.01
CA THR A 25 8.52 3.75 -13.39
C THR A 25 8.79 5.07 -14.11
N ARG A 26 8.84 5.06 -15.45
CA ARG A 26 9.03 6.28 -16.25
C ARG A 26 7.86 7.25 -16.12
N GLU A 27 6.62 6.75 -16.06
CA GLU A 27 5.45 7.61 -15.83
C GLU A 27 5.57 8.34 -14.48
N ILE A 28 5.97 7.63 -13.41
CA ILE A 28 6.18 8.20 -12.08
C ILE A 28 7.29 9.25 -12.09
N GLU A 29 8.43 8.93 -12.69
CA GLU A 29 9.58 9.86 -12.80
C GLU A 29 9.24 11.10 -13.63
N SER A 30 8.42 10.96 -14.68
CA SER A 30 7.98 12.09 -15.51
C SER A 30 7.13 13.11 -14.75
N GLU A 31 6.47 12.70 -13.67
CA GLU A 31 5.72 13.57 -12.76
C GLU A 31 6.59 14.24 -11.68
N GLY A 32 7.91 14.00 -11.72
CA GLY A 32 8.91 14.58 -10.82
C GLY A 32 9.12 13.81 -9.53
N PHE A 33 8.68 12.55 -9.45
CA PHE A 33 9.04 11.66 -8.35
C PHE A 33 10.43 11.07 -8.58
N VAL A 34 11.22 10.97 -7.51
CA VAL A 34 12.56 10.37 -7.54
C VAL A 34 12.48 8.96 -6.97
N HIS A 35 13.12 7.99 -7.63
CA HIS A 35 13.25 6.63 -7.10
C HIS A 35 14.09 6.64 -5.82
N VAL A 36 13.56 5.99 -4.77
CA VAL A 36 14.17 5.95 -3.44
C VAL A 36 14.80 4.58 -3.18
N ASN A 37 14.00 3.51 -3.26
CA ASN A 37 14.47 2.16 -3.03
C ASN A 37 13.52 1.10 -3.63
N ASP A 38 14.05 -0.10 -3.80
CA ASP A 38 13.30 -1.32 -4.10
C ASP A 38 13.38 -2.27 -2.90
N ALA A 39 12.22 -2.61 -2.33
CA ALA A 39 12.11 -3.39 -1.11
C ALA A 39 10.96 -4.39 -1.17
N GLY A 40 10.91 -5.33 -0.23
CA GLY A 40 9.84 -6.32 -0.22
C GLY A 40 9.97 -7.35 0.89
N TRP A 41 9.10 -8.35 0.83
CA TRP A 41 9.16 -9.51 1.71
C TRP A 41 8.72 -10.76 0.97
N ASP A 42 9.36 -11.87 1.33
CA ASP A 42 8.95 -13.21 0.95
C ASP A 42 8.47 -13.95 2.19
N TRP A 43 7.39 -14.69 2.06
CA TRP A 43 6.92 -15.59 3.09
C TRP A 43 6.21 -16.77 2.45
N GLU A 44 6.79 -17.97 2.61
CA GLU A 44 6.32 -19.18 1.92
C GLU A 44 6.17 -18.90 0.41
N ASP A 45 4.99 -19.17 -0.16
CA ASP A 45 4.69 -18.95 -1.58
C ASP A 45 4.20 -17.52 -1.89
N TYR A 46 4.25 -16.62 -0.90
CA TYR A 46 3.84 -15.22 -1.05
C TYR A 46 5.05 -14.31 -1.20
N ARG A 47 5.07 -13.53 -2.28
CA ARG A 47 6.08 -12.49 -2.51
C ARG A 47 5.40 -11.15 -2.69
N GLN A 48 5.96 -10.12 -2.07
CA GLN A 48 5.55 -8.75 -2.27
C GLN A 48 6.78 -7.91 -2.57
N PHE A 49 6.71 -7.17 -3.67
CA PHE A 49 7.73 -6.23 -4.12
C PHE A 49 7.16 -4.81 -4.12
N PHE A 50 7.97 -3.88 -3.66
CA PHE A 50 7.69 -2.45 -3.61
C PHE A 50 8.81 -1.70 -4.31
N ARG A 51 8.44 -0.88 -5.29
CA ARG A 51 9.30 0.18 -5.78
C ARG A 51 8.84 1.51 -5.21
N LEU A 52 9.70 2.16 -4.45
CA LEU A 52 9.41 3.35 -3.66
C LEU A 52 9.91 4.60 -4.38
N PHE A 53 9.09 5.64 -4.40
CA PHE A 53 9.44 6.94 -4.92
C PHE A 53 8.98 8.05 -3.97
N TYR A 54 9.65 9.19 -4.06
CA TYR A 54 9.28 10.36 -3.29
C TYR A 54 9.38 11.64 -4.12
N LYS A 55 8.42 12.54 -3.92
CA LYS A 55 8.43 13.88 -4.49
C LYS A 55 8.45 14.91 -3.37
N ALA A 56 9.62 15.50 -3.14
CA ALA A 56 9.85 16.43 -2.04
C ALA A 56 8.98 17.69 -2.14
N GLU A 57 8.79 18.21 -3.36
CA GLU A 57 7.98 19.39 -3.65
C GLU A 57 6.52 19.27 -3.22
N ASP A 58 5.97 18.05 -3.27
CA ASP A 58 4.57 17.75 -2.94
C ASP A 58 4.44 16.94 -1.63
N ARG A 59 5.57 16.57 -1.00
CA ARG A 59 5.68 15.66 0.16
C ARG A 59 4.82 14.40 -0.01
N ALA A 60 4.93 13.80 -1.19
CA ALA A 60 4.15 12.63 -1.58
C ALA A 60 5.07 11.44 -1.83
N GLN A 61 4.71 10.30 -1.24
CA GLN A 61 5.33 9.01 -1.52
C GLN A 61 4.49 8.29 -2.57
N ALA A 62 5.10 7.84 -3.66
CA ALA A 62 4.48 6.92 -4.60
C ALA A 62 5.09 5.52 -4.43
N THR A 63 4.30 4.48 -4.71
CA THR A 63 4.74 3.10 -4.60
C THR A 63 4.07 2.25 -5.65
N ILE A 64 4.88 1.47 -6.37
CA ILE A 64 4.42 0.34 -7.19
C ILE A 64 4.46 -0.88 -6.29
N CYS A 65 3.31 -1.52 -6.08
CA CYS A 65 3.17 -2.73 -5.27
C CYS A 65 2.89 -3.93 -6.18
N LEU A 66 3.79 -4.90 -6.25
CA LEU A 66 3.55 -6.20 -6.89
C LEU A 66 3.27 -7.25 -5.81
N ASN A 67 2.22 -8.04 -6.01
CA ASN A 67 1.83 -9.16 -5.16
C ASN A 67 1.87 -10.43 -6.00
N GLU A 68 2.51 -11.46 -5.48
CA GLU A 68 2.61 -12.77 -6.12
C GLU A 68 2.24 -13.83 -5.09
N GLN A 69 1.35 -14.74 -5.48
CA GLN A 69 0.99 -15.91 -4.70
C GLN A 69 0.62 -17.06 -5.65
N HIS A 70 1.43 -18.13 -5.65
CA HIS A 70 1.27 -19.25 -6.60
C HIS A 70 1.16 -18.72 -8.05
N ASP A 71 0.11 -19.10 -8.78
CA ASP A 71 -0.13 -18.71 -10.18
C ASP A 71 -0.85 -17.34 -10.32
N LEU A 72 -1.11 -16.65 -9.22
CA LEU A 72 -1.75 -15.34 -9.22
C LEU A 72 -0.72 -14.24 -8.95
N SER A 73 -0.59 -13.31 -9.89
CA SER A 73 0.13 -12.05 -9.69
C SER A 73 -0.77 -10.87 -10.04
N PHE A 74 -0.65 -9.80 -9.26
CA PHE A 74 -1.28 -8.52 -9.57
C PHE A 74 -0.45 -7.38 -8.99
N TYR A 75 -0.56 -6.22 -9.60
CA TYR A 75 0.05 -5.01 -9.09
C TYR A 75 -0.99 -3.92 -8.87
N TYR A 76 -0.60 -2.92 -8.08
CA TYR A 76 -1.34 -1.69 -7.90
C TYR A 76 -0.38 -0.56 -7.53
N LEU A 77 -0.85 0.67 -7.68
CA LEU A 77 -0.17 1.90 -7.35
C LEU A 77 -0.77 2.50 -6.09
N ARG A 78 0.09 3.08 -5.27
CA ARG A 78 -0.28 3.81 -4.06
C ARG A 78 0.45 5.14 -4.06
N ILE A 79 -0.27 6.20 -3.68
CA ILE A 79 0.29 7.51 -3.36
C ILE A 79 -0.15 7.87 -1.95
N SER A 80 0.78 8.29 -1.10
CA SER A 80 0.45 8.72 0.25
C SER A 80 1.21 9.94 0.73
N SER A 81 0.52 10.72 1.55
CA SER A 81 1.08 11.85 2.30
C SER A 81 0.70 11.72 3.77
N ARG A 82 1.71 11.78 4.65
CA ARG A 82 1.53 11.70 6.10
C ARG A 82 1.51 13.09 6.69
N SER A 83 0.43 13.45 7.37
CA SER A 83 0.38 14.71 8.11
C SER A 83 1.21 14.66 9.39
N ARG A 84 1.62 15.82 9.90
CA ARG A 84 2.24 16.02 11.22
C ARG A 84 1.43 15.44 12.39
N THR A 85 0.12 15.27 12.19
CA THR A 85 -0.79 14.69 13.19
C THR A 85 -0.86 13.16 13.14
N GLY A 86 -0.10 12.52 12.23
CA GLY A 86 -0.08 11.07 12.03
C GLY A 86 -1.16 10.54 11.08
N ILE A 87 -2.11 11.36 10.62
CA ILE A 87 -3.09 10.95 9.59
C ILE A 87 -2.38 10.67 8.28
N ILE A 88 -2.69 9.54 7.66
CA ILE A 88 -2.12 9.06 6.40
C ILE A 88 -3.18 9.17 5.32
N TRP A 89 -3.02 10.13 4.42
CA TRP A 89 -3.85 10.31 3.26
C TRP A 89 -3.34 9.39 2.17
N THR A 90 -4.12 8.40 1.76
CA THR A 90 -3.70 7.39 0.77
C THR A 90 -4.66 7.35 -0.39
N THR A 91 -4.12 7.41 -1.60
CA THR A 91 -4.84 7.18 -2.85
C THR A 91 -4.24 5.96 -3.53
N TRP A 92 -5.07 5.02 -3.97
CA TRP A 92 -4.60 3.77 -4.59
C TRP A 92 -5.62 3.24 -5.60
N ASN A 93 -5.17 2.37 -6.50
CA ASN A 93 -6.01 1.66 -7.45
C ASN A 93 -6.08 0.14 -7.15
N TYR A 94 -5.99 -0.23 -5.86
CA TYR A 94 -6.01 -1.62 -5.41
C TYR A 94 -7.23 -2.40 -5.98
N PRO A 95 -7.00 -3.52 -6.70
CA PRO A 95 -8.05 -4.14 -7.51
C PRO A 95 -8.97 -5.07 -6.72
N LEU A 96 -8.60 -5.47 -5.50
CA LEU A 96 -9.36 -6.46 -4.71
C LEU A 96 -10.07 -5.83 -3.50
N SER A 97 -10.92 -6.60 -2.84
CA SER A 97 -11.55 -6.17 -1.59
C SER A 97 -10.53 -6.06 -0.45
N TYR A 98 -10.83 -5.24 0.55
CA TYR A 98 -9.95 -5.11 1.71
C TYR A 98 -9.94 -6.37 2.57
N GLY A 99 -8.84 -7.12 2.51
CA GLY A 99 -8.63 -8.27 3.39
C GLY A 99 -8.59 -7.92 4.88
N LEU A 100 -8.26 -6.67 5.21
CA LEU A 100 -8.10 -6.18 6.57
C LEU A 100 -8.90 -4.89 6.79
N LYS A 101 -9.31 -4.63 8.03
CA LYS A 101 -9.90 -3.34 8.44
C LYS A 101 -8.83 -2.27 8.51
N LEU A 102 -9.07 -1.12 7.88
CA LEU A 102 -8.16 0.03 7.90
C LEU A 102 -7.98 0.56 9.33
N THR A 103 -6.76 0.95 9.70
CA THR A 103 -6.53 1.63 10.98
C THR A 103 -7.12 3.05 10.98
N PRO A 104 -7.48 3.60 12.15
CA PRO A 104 -8.14 4.92 12.25
C PRO A 104 -7.35 6.10 11.66
N GLN A 105 -6.03 5.96 11.51
CA GLN A 105 -5.16 7.00 10.93
C GLN A 105 -5.25 7.08 9.40
N PHE A 106 -5.73 6.04 8.70
CA PHE A 106 -5.83 6.09 7.25
C PHE A 106 -7.07 6.87 6.80
N ARG A 107 -6.87 7.69 5.78
CA ARG A 107 -7.92 8.29 4.96
C ARG A 107 -7.71 7.78 3.55
N ILE A 108 -8.66 6.99 3.05
CA ILE A 108 -8.53 6.29 1.78
C ILE A 108 -9.35 6.98 0.69
N ASN A 109 -8.70 7.20 -0.43
CA ASN A 109 -9.31 7.54 -1.70
C ASN A 109 -9.05 6.40 -2.70
N ARG A 110 -9.99 5.45 -2.81
CA ARG A 110 -9.87 4.32 -3.74
C ARG A 110 -10.28 4.76 -5.15
N GLN A 111 -9.41 4.53 -6.11
CA GLN A 111 -9.62 4.79 -7.53
C GLN A 111 -9.79 3.48 -8.29
N ARG A 112 -10.23 3.56 -9.54
CA ARG A 112 -10.40 2.39 -10.40
C ARG A 112 -9.04 1.78 -10.79
N PRO A 113 -8.95 0.45 -10.99
CA PRO A 113 -7.71 -0.23 -11.34
C PRO A 113 -7.05 0.24 -12.64
N ASP A 114 -7.85 0.70 -13.60
CA ASP A 114 -7.45 1.11 -14.96
C ASP A 114 -6.88 2.54 -15.04
N GLN A 115 -6.79 3.26 -13.92
CA GLN A 115 -6.24 4.61 -13.90
C GLN A 115 -4.72 4.61 -14.12
N SER A 116 -4.23 5.52 -14.97
CA SER A 116 -2.80 5.80 -15.11
C SER A 116 -2.22 6.40 -13.82
N PHE A 117 -0.89 6.40 -13.68
CA PHE A 117 -0.26 7.05 -12.52
C PHE A 117 -0.60 8.55 -12.48
N TRP A 118 -0.56 9.25 -13.61
CA TRP A 118 -0.94 10.68 -13.68
C TRP A 118 -2.35 10.91 -13.12
N GLN A 119 -3.32 10.10 -13.53
CA GLN A 119 -4.70 10.23 -13.05
C GLN A 119 -4.81 9.96 -11.54
N LEU A 120 -4.10 8.94 -11.05
CA LEU A 120 -4.02 8.63 -9.63
C LEU A 120 -3.39 9.79 -8.84
N TYR A 121 -2.37 10.42 -9.41
CA TYR A 121 -1.67 11.53 -8.79
C TYR A 121 -2.53 12.80 -8.72
N GLN A 122 -3.23 13.17 -9.80
CA GLN A 122 -4.18 14.27 -9.74
C GLN A 122 -5.32 13.99 -8.76
N SER A 123 -5.82 12.76 -8.70
CA SER A 123 -6.83 12.35 -7.72
C SER A 123 -6.32 12.48 -6.29
N HIS A 124 -5.05 12.15 -6.03
CA HIS A 124 -4.43 12.34 -4.72
C HIS A 124 -4.37 13.81 -4.32
N ARG A 125 -3.91 14.69 -5.21
CA ARG A 125 -3.85 16.14 -4.96
C ARG A 125 -5.25 16.72 -4.73
N ALA A 126 -6.24 16.29 -5.51
CA ALA A 126 -7.63 16.69 -5.32
C ALA A 126 -8.18 16.21 -3.97
N PHE A 127 -7.81 15.00 -3.54
CA PHE A 127 -8.19 14.44 -2.25
C PHE A 127 -7.63 15.25 -1.08
N LEU A 128 -6.35 15.64 -1.14
CA LEU A 128 -5.74 16.52 -0.13
C LEU A 128 -6.44 17.88 -0.08
N ARG A 129 -6.64 18.53 -1.24
CA ARG A 129 -7.33 19.83 -1.33
C ARG A 129 -8.75 19.79 -0.79
N LYS A 130 -9.54 18.77 -1.17
CA LYS A 130 -10.92 18.59 -0.70
C LYS A 130 -11.02 18.48 0.82
N ASN A 131 -9.96 18.02 1.48
CA ASN A 131 -9.89 17.87 2.93
C ASN A 131 -9.07 18.98 3.60
N ASN A 132 -8.76 20.07 2.89
CA ASN A 132 -7.97 21.21 3.38
C ASN A 132 -6.59 20.82 3.93
N VAL A 133 -5.98 19.77 3.38
CA VAL A 133 -4.63 19.35 3.76
C VAL A 133 -3.63 20.18 2.97
N GLN A 134 -3.01 21.13 3.66
CA GLN A 134 -1.94 21.95 3.12
C GLN A 134 -0.59 21.21 3.19
N ILE A 135 0.33 21.54 2.29
CA ILE A 135 1.61 20.83 2.20
C ILE A 135 2.51 21.03 3.43
N ASP A 136 2.44 22.20 4.06
CA ASP A 136 3.15 22.51 5.30
C ASP A 136 2.69 21.63 6.47
N ALA A 137 1.46 21.14 6.44
CA ALA A 137 0.91 20.18 7.38
C ALA A 137 1.35 18.72 7.11
N ILE A 138 1.96 18.44 5.96
CA ILE A 138 2.51 17.12 5.60
C ILE A 138 3.95 17.03 6.10
N ASP A 139 4.31 15.94 6.76
CA ASP A 139 5.69 15.71 7.19
C ASP A 139 6.58 15.41 5.98
N PRO A 140 7.74 16.09 5.85
CA PRO A 140 8.74 15.66 4.90
C PRO A 140 9.29 14.30 5.34
N LEU A 141 9.48 13.41 4.37
CA LEU A 141 10.14 12.13 4.56
C LEU A 141 11.52 12.18 3.90
N ASP A 142 12.49 11.59 4.58
CA ASP A 142 13.75 11.17 3.97
C ASP A 142 13.66 9.68 3.62
N ASP A 143 14.63 9.20 2.84
CA ASP A 143 14.65 7.87 2.25
C ASP A 143 14.56 6.76 3.32
N GLU A 144 15.36 6.87 4.40
CA GLU A 144 15.35 5.88 5.49
C GLU A 144 14.03 5.86 6.27
N ARG A 145 13.38 7.01 6.39
CA ARG A 145 12.12 7.13 7.12
C ARG A 145 10.98 6.50 6.32
N ILE A 146 11.00 6.53 4.99
CA ILE A 146 9.93 5.92 4.16
C ILE A 146 9.74 4.43 4.49
N GLU A 147 10.80 3.64 4.52
CA GLU A 147 10.71 2.20 4.82
C GLU A 147 10.25 1.92 6.24
N LYS A 148 10.86 2.61 7.23
CA LYS A 148 10.50 2.46 8.65
C LYS A 148 9.03 2.79 8.89
N GLU A 149 8.51 3.80 8.20
CA GLU A 149 7.11 4.21 8.27
C GLU A 149 6.17 3.17 7.63
N MET A 150 6.56 2.56 6.52
CA MET A 150 5.81 1.45 5.90
C MET A 150 5.75 0.21 6.80
N GLU A 151 6.86 -0.18 7.40
CA GLU A 151 6.90 -1.29 8.36
C GLU A 151 6.03 -1.00 9.58
N ARG A 152 6.08 0.23 10.10
CA ARG A 152 5.25 0.67 11.22
C ARG A 152 3.76 0.59 10.86
N ASP A 153 3.37 1.13 9.71
CA ASP A 153 1.98 1.10 9.24
C ASP A 153 1.47 -0.34 9.12
N LEU A 154 2.29 -1.25 8.60
CA LEU A 154 1.94 -2.67 8.49
C LEU A 154 1.79 -3.34 9.86
N ARG A 155 2.71 -3.07 10.79
CA ARG A 155 2.63 -3.58 12.16
C ARG A 155 1.36 -3.12 12.87
N GLU A 156 1.04 -1.83 12.75
CA GLU A 156 -0.18 -1.23 13.31
C GLU A 156 -1.44 -1.79 12.67
N GLN A 157 -1.42 -2.00 11.35
CA GLN A 157 -2.50 -2.64 10.59
C GLN A 157 -2.76 -4.07 11.08
N ILE A 158 -1.72 -4.88 11.31
CA ILE A 158 -1.84 -6.23 11.86
C ILE A 158 -2.38 -6.17 13.30
N ALA A 159 -1.78 -5.35 14.15
CA ALA A 159 -2.19 -5.21 15.56
C ALA A 159 -3.67 -4.81 15.69
N HIS A 160 -4.11 -3.82 14.91
CA HIS A 160 -5.50 -3.40 14.87
C HIS A 160 -6.44 -4.52 14.44
N ASN A 161 -6.06 -5.33 13.45
CA ASN A 161 -6.90 -6.42 12.99
C ASN A 161 -6.93 -7.62 13.94
N ILE A 162 -5.90 -7.80 14.78
CA ILE A 162 -5.96 -8.71 15.93
C ILE A 162 -6.95 -8.17 16.97
N ASP A 163 -6.86 -6.88 17.35
CA ASP A 163 -7.79 -6.24 18.29
C ASP A 163 -9.26 -6.35 17.82
N LYS A 164 -9.52 -6.10 16.53
CA LYS A 164 -10.85 -6.22 15.93
C LYS A 164 -11.30 -7.67 15.69
N GLY A 165 -10.47 -8.65 16.03
CA GLY A 165 -10.74 -10.08 15.89
C GLY A 165 -10.83 -10.56 14.44
N VAL A 166 -10.33 -9.79 13.46
CA VAL A 166 -10.22 -10.23 12.06
C VAL A 166 -9.08 -11.23 11.92
N LEU A 167 -7.94 -10.93 12.56
CA LEU A 167 -6.78 -11.82 12.66
C LEU A 167 -6.72 -12.45 14.05
N LYS A 168 -6.02 -13.58 14.15
CA LYS A 168 -5.61 -14.20 15.40
C LYS A 168 -4.15 -14.64 15.33
N GLN A 169 -3.45 -14.57 16.46
CA GLN A 169 -2.09 -15.10 16.59
C GLN A 169 -2.14 -16.63 16.65
N THR A 170 -1.13 -17.29 16.08
CA THR A 170 -0.90 -18.73 16.20
C THR A 170 0.12 -19.00 17.32
N PRO A 171 0.19 -20.24 17.85
CA PRO A 171 1.19 -20.61 18.85
C PRO A 171 2.64 -20.35 18.39
N GLU A 172 2.88 -20.39 17.08
CA GLU A 172 4.19 -20.22 16.44
C GLU A 172 4.57 -18.74 16.25
N GLY A 173 3.72 -17.79 16.65
CA GLY A 173 3.97 -16.34 16.55
C GLY A 173 3.51 -15.69 15.24
N ASP A 174 2.96 -16.47 14.31
CA ASP A 174 2.33 -15.98 13.08
C ASP A 174 0.91 -15.43 13.32
N VAL A 175 0.36 -14.79 12.30
CA VAL A 175 -1.05 -14.38 12.25
C VAL A 175 -1.78 -15.04 11.08
N LYS A 176 -3.04 -15.39 11.33
CA LYS A 176 -3.99 -15.91 10.34
C LYS A 176 -5.39 -15.35 10.56
N TYR A 177 -6.26 -15.47 9.56
CA TYR A 177 -7.66 -15.09 9.73
C TYR A 177 -8.33 -15.90 10.85
N SER A 178 -9.12 -15.20 11.66
CA SER A 178 -10.04 -15.84 12.60
C SER A 178 -11.31 -16.28 11.86
N TRP A 179 -12.18 -17.06 12.51
CA TRP A 179 -13.51 -17.36 11.95
C TRP A 179 -14.31 -16.08 11.65
N ARG A 180 -14.25 -15.09 12.54
CA ARG A 180 -14.87 -13.77 12.32
C ARG A 180 -14.22 -13.04 11.15
N GLY A 181 -12.91 -13.20 10.97
CA GLY A 181 -12.17 -12.72 9.82
C GLY A 181 -12.65 -13.35 8.51
N MET A 182 -12.87 -14.67 8.49
CA MET A 182 -13.38 -15.37 7.30
C MET A 182 -14.79 -14.88 6.92
N ILE A 183 -15.68 -14.67 7.89
CA ILE A 183 -17.01 -14.07 7.63
C ILE A 183 -16.85 -12.65 7.09
N TYR A 184 -15.96 -11.84 7.69
CA TYR A 184 -15.68 -10.49 7.23
C TYR A 184 -15.21 -10.47 5.76
N LEU A 185 -14.27 -11.35 5.40
CA LEU A 185 -13.78 -11.48 4.02
C LEU A 185 -14.89 -11.85 3.05
N TRP A 186 -15.73 -12.83 3.41
CA TRP A 186 -16.84 -13.24 2.58
C TRP A 186 -17.82 -12.08 2.33
N CYS A 187 -18.13 -11.29 3.36
CA CYS A 187 -18.94 -10.09 3.19
C CYS A 187 -18.27 -9.04 2.29
N GLN A 188 -16.95 -8.84 2.39
CA GLN A 188 -16.22 -7.92 1.49
C GLN A 188 -16.28 -8.38 0.04
N PHE A 189 -16.11 -9.68 -0.20
CA PHE A 189 -16.23 -10.27 -1.53
C PHE A 189 -17.64 -10.06 -2.12
N LEU A 190 -18.70 -10.28 -1.34
CA LEU A 190 -20.07 -10.02 -1.78
C LEU A 190 -20.32 -8.54 -2.11
N LEU A 191 -19.78 -7.62 -1.31
CA LEU A 191 -19.90 -6.19 -1.58
C LEU A 191 -19.20 -5.80 -2.88
N ASP A 192 -18.07 -6.42 -3.20
CA ASP A 192 -17.38 -6.17 -4.46
C ASP A 192 -18.13 -6.75 -5.67
N LEU A 193 -18.83 -7.88 -5.53
CA LEU A 193 -19.74 -8.40 -6.58
C LEU A 193 -20.87 -7.43 -6.91
N VAL A 194 -21.36 -6.65 -5.94
CA VAL A 194 -22.43 -5.65 -6.15
C VAL A 194 -21.88 -4.32 -6.68
N ARG A 195 -20.56 -4.10 -6.58
CA ARG A 195 -19.89 -2.88 -7.08
C ARG A 195 -19.37 -3.02 -8.52
N LEU A 196 -19.34 -4.23 -9.06
CA LEU A 196 -19.11 -4.54 -10.47
C LEU A 196 -20.34 -4.15 -11.31
#